data_AF-A0A643FEB1-F1
#
_entry.id   AF-A0A643FEB1-F1
#
_cell.length_a   1.000
_cell.length_b   1.000
_cell.length_c   1.000
_cell.angle_alpha   90.00
_cell.angle_beta   90.00
_cell.angle_gamma   90.00
#
_symmetry.space_group_name_H-M   'P 1'
#
loop_
_entity.id
_entity.type
_entity.pdbx_description
1 polymer ?
#
loop_
_entity_poly.entity_id
_entity_poly.type
_entity_poly.pdbx_seq_one_letter_code
_entity_poly.pdbx_strand_id
1 'polypeptide(L)'
;MTPKMTRWTLALVAGLMLTGLAQAQTKKELIAKVIQLQQPSVENVARSIAAQTAQQILEATGPAVAQQPADKREAVAKDVQAEVKKFYGDIESVLRDRAVKLAPTAMAPVLEEKFSEDELKQLVAWLESPTAKKFNESAPVLLETMQQKLVADTRGTVEPKIRTLEGTLRKKLGLPAAAPASPAASAAKPAKK
;
A
#
# COMPACT_ATOMS: atom_id res chain seq x y z
N MET A 1 -88.72 -9.90 -23.91
CA MET A 1 -89.32 -9.68 -22.58
C MET A 1 -88.25 -10.02 -21.55
N THR A 2 -87.83 -9.03 -20.78
CA THR A 2 -86.84 -9.04 -19.68
C THR A 2 -87.35 -9.82 -18.45
N PRO A 3 -86.69 -9.79 -17.27
CA PRO A 3 -85.35 -10.29 -16.88
C PRO A 3 -85.44 -11.12 -15.55
N LYS A 4 -84.32 -11.61 -14.98
CA LYS A 4 -84.02 -11.71 -13.51
C LYS A 4 -82.76 -12.59 -13.29
N MET A 5 -81.56 -12.06 -13.02
CA MET A 5 -80.99 -11.49 -11.76
C MET A 5 -80.55 -12.54 -10.69
N THR A 6 -79.27 -12.44 -10.30
CA THR A 6 -78.71 -12.54 -8.92
C THR A 6 -77.94 -13.83 -8.52
N ARG A 7 -76.62 -13.64 -8.23
CA ARG A 7 -75.79 -14.09 -7.06
C ARG A 7 -74.36 -14.42 -7.50
N TRP A 8 -73.38 -13.50 -7.39
CA TRP A 8 -72.42 -13.31 -6.27
C TRP A 8 -71.65 -14.56 -5.82
N THR A 9 -70.38 -14.65 -6.21
CA THR A 9 -69.28 -15.08 -5.31
C THR A 9 -67.95 -14.48 -5.78
N LEU A 10 -67.44 -13.58 -4.94
CA LEU A 10 -66.06 -13.13 -4.90
C LEU A 10 -65.19 -14.32 -4.45
N ALA A 11 -64.19 -14.71 -5.24
CA ALA A 11 -63.14 -15.62 -4.81
C ALA A 11 -61.82 -14.86 -4.75
N LEU A 12 -61.47 -14.46 -3.53
CA LEU A 12 -60.18 -13.90 -3.12
C LEU A 12 -59.40 -15.03 -2.45
N VAL A 13 -58.31 -15.50 -3.09
CA VAL A 13 -57.14 -16.17 -2.49
C VAL A 13 -56.01 -15.98 -3.52
N ALA A 14 -55.13 -15.00 -3.38
CA ALA A 14 -53.94 -14.97 -2.52
C ALA A 14 -52.91 -16.05 -2.88
N GLY A 15 -51.79 -15.63 -3.48
CA GLY A 15 -50.66 -16.52 -3.75
C GLY A 15 -49.64 -16.02 -4.76
N LEU A 16 -49.51 -14.71 -4.99
CA LEU A 16 -48.36 -14.16 -5.72
C LEU A 16 -47.20 -13.97 -4.74
N MET A 17 -46.46 -15.04 -4.46
CA MET A 17 -45.11 -14.94 -3.89
C MET A 17 -44.10 -15.01 -5.03
N LEU A 18 -44.00 -13.91 -5.80
CA LEU A 18 -42.74 -13.53 -6.42
C LEU A 18 -41.86 -12.99 -5.29
N THR A 19 -41.31 -13.88 -4.46
CA THR A 19 -40.20 -13.51 -3.58
C THR A 19 -39.05 -13.13 -4.50
N GLY A 20 -38.67 -11.86 -4.45
CA GLY A 20 -37.64 -11.28 -5.30
C GLY A 20 -36.38 -12.15 -5.35
N LEU A 21 -35.85 -12.27 -6.56
CA LEU A 21 -34.49 -12.69 -6.83
C LEU A 21 -33.53 -11.72 -6.11
N ALA A 22 -33.21 -11.99 -4.85
CA ALA A 22 -31.90 -11.63 -4.35
C ALA A 22 -30.94 -12.56 -5.10
N GLN A 23 -30.28 -12.04 -6.14
CA GLN A 23 -29.29 -12.80 -6.89
C GLN A 23 -28.18 -13.20 -5.90
N ALA A 24 -28.24 -14.42 -5.38
CA ALA A 24 -27.20 -14.95 -4.52
C ALA A 24 -25.90 -14.93 -5.34
N GLN A 25 -24.93 -14.12 -4.95
CA GLN A 25 -23.63 -14.14 -5.62
C GLN A 25 -23.01 -15.51 -5.40
N THR A 26 -22.70 -16.18 -6.49
CA THR A 26 -21.98 -17.45 -6.44
C THR A 26 -20.60 -17.24 -5.83
N LYS A 27 -20.05 -18.28 -5.21
CA LYS A 27 -18.65 -18.27 -4.73
C LYS A 27 -17.65 -17.72 -5.76
N LYS A 28 -17.83 -18.05 -7.05
CA LYS A 28 -16.97 -17.55 -8.14
C LYS A 28 -17.10 -16.05 -8.38
N GLU A 29 -18.33 -15.51 -8.36
CA GLU A 29 -18.57 -14.07 -8.49
C GLU A 29 -17.97 -13.31 -7.32
N LEU A 30 -18.09 -13.84 -6.10
CA LEU A 30 -17.49 -13.26 -4.91
C LEU A 30 -15.97 -13.25 -4.98
N ILE A 31 -15.34 -14.34 -5.43
CA ILE A 31 -13.90 -14.41 -5.66
C ILE A 31 -13.46 -13.35 -6.68
N ALA A 32 -14.16 -13.26 -7.82
CA ALA A 32 -13.85 -12.26 -8.85
C ALA A 32 -13.95 -10.84 -8.29
N LYS A 33 -14.96 -10.58 -7.45
CA LYS A 33 -15.16 -9.30 -6.77
C LYS A 33 -14.05 -8.99 -5.78
N VAL A 34 -13.62 -9.96 -4.96
CA VAL A 34 -12.47 -9.79 -4.06
C VAL A 34 -11.20 -9.44 -4.85
N ILE A 35 -10.93 -10.16 -5.94
CA ILE A 35 -9.76 -9.90 -6.79
C ILE A 35 -9.83 -8.49 -7.39
N GLN A 36 -11.00 -8.06 -7.85
CA GLN A 36 -11.22 -6.70 -8.36
C GLN A 36 -10.97 -5.64 -7.27
N LEU A 37 -11.50 -5.84 -6.06
CA LEU A 37 -11.27 -4.92 -4.94
C LEU A 37 -9.80 -4.89 -4.49
N GLN A 38 -9.04 -5.95 -4.77
CA GLN A 38 -7.60 -6.06 -4.53
C GLN A 38 -6.75 -5.58 -5.72
N GLN A 39 -7.35 -5.08 -6.80
CA GLN A 39 -6.62 -4.56 -7.96
C GLN A 39 -5.53 -3.54 -7.57
N PRO A 40 -5.76 -2.58 -6.64
CA PRO A 40 -4.70 -1.65 -6.22
C PRO A 40 -3.46 -2.36 -5.66
N SER A 41 -3.66 -3.45 -4.91
CA SER A 41 -2.59 -4.28 -4.35
C SER A 41 -1.84 -5.04 -5.45
N VAL A 42 -2.55 -5.61 -6.42
CA VAL A 42 -1.97 -6.30 -7.60
C VAL A 42 -1.10 -5.34 -8.41
N GLU A 43 -1.61 -4.13 -8.69
CA GLU A 43 -0.84 -3.11 -9.39
C GLU A 43 0.36 -2.63 -8.56
N ASN A 44 0.21 -2.58 -7.23
CA ASN A 44 1.32 -2.21 -6.36
C ASN A 44 2.47 -3.22 -6.38
N VAL A 45 2.18 -4.51 -6.54
CA VAL A 45 3.23 -5.53 -6.74
C VAL A 45 4.06 -5.20 -7.99
N ALA A 46 3.40 -4.86 -9.10
CA ALA A 46 4.09 -4.48 -10.33
C ALA A 46 4.94 -3.21 -10.14
N ARG A 47 4.39 -2.16 -9.52
CA ARG A 47 5.13 -0.92 -9.20
C ARG A 47 6.34 -1.18 -8.31
N SER A 48 6.19 -2.03 -7.30
CA SER A 48 7.29 -2.39 -6.39
C SER A 48 8.43 -3.09 -7.12
N ILE A 49 8.11 -4.06 -7.99
CA ILE A 49 9.13 -4.76 -8.80
C ILE A 49 9.85 -3.76 -9.72
N ALA A 50 9.09 -2.92 -10.45
CA ALA A 50 9.68 -1.91 -11.32
C ALA A 50 10.59 -0.94 -10.57
N ALA A 51 10.15 -0.46 -9.40
CA ALA A 51 10.90 0.47 -8.58
C ALA A 51 12.19 -0.16 -8.05
N GLN A 52 12.12 -1.41 -7.58
CA GLN A 52 13.29 -2.15 -7.12
C GLN A 52 14.31 -2.34 -8.24
N THR A 53 13.86 -2.71 -9.45
CA THR A 53 14.75 -2.87 -10.61
C THR A 53 15.41 -1.55 -11.00
N ALA A 54 14.64 -0.46 -11.05
CA ALA A 54 15.18 0.87 -11.33
C ALA A 54 16.23 1.31 -10.30
N GLN A 55 15.96 1.07 -9.02
CA GLN A 55 16.89 1.38 -7.93
C GLN A 55 18.19 0.58 -8.05
N GLN A 56 18.13 -0.70 -8.38
CA GLN A 56 19.33 -1.52 -8.61
C GLN A 56 20.20 -0.98 -9.75
N ILE A 57 19.59 -0.45 -10.81
CA ILE A 57 20.33 0.16 -11.93
C ILE A 57 21.01 1.47 -11.48
N LEU A 58 20.34 2.30 -10.68
CA LEU A 58 20.95 3.52 -10.13
C LEU A 58 22.13 3.20 -9.20
N GLU A 59 21.98 2.19 -8.35
CA GLU A 59 23.05 1.74 -7.45
C GLU A 59 24.26 1.20 -8.24
N ALA A 60 24.01 0.44 -9.29
CA ALA A 60 25.06 -0.11 -10.16
C ALA A 60 25.79 0.99 -10.97
N THR A 61 25.10 2.06 -11.33
CA THR A 61 25.67 3.18 -12.14
C THR A 61 26.33 4.27 -11.28
N GLY A 62 26.00 4.35 -9.99
CA GLY A 62 26.54 5.35 -9.05
C GLY A 62 28.07 5.50 -9.07
N PRO A 63 28.86 4.41 -9.02
CA PRO A 63 30.32 4.51 -9.09
C PRO A 63 30.84 5.12 -10.41
N ALA A 64 30.23 4.77 -11.54
CA ALA A 64 30.62 5.29 -12.86
C ALA A 64 30.32 6.79 -12.98
N VAL A 65 29.20 7.24 -12.41
CA VAL A 65 28.84 8.67 -12.32
C VAL A 65 29.84 9.40 -11.41
N ALA A 66 30.21 8.82 -10.26
CA ALA A 66 31.17 9.43 -9.33
C ALA A 66 32.58 9.58 -9.92
N GLN A 67 32.97 8.69 -10.84
CA GLN A 67 34.25 8.75 -11.55
C GLN A 67 34.30 9.80 -12.66
N GLN A 68 33.17 10.43 -13.04
CA GLN A 68 33.17 11.49 -14.05
C GLN A 68 33.96 12.74 -13.60
N PRO A 69 34.46 13.55 -14.55
CA PRO A 69 35.00 14.89 -14.24
C PRO A 69 33.98 15.75 -13.47
N ALA A 70 34.46 16.57 -12.54
CA ALA A 70 33.61 17.31 -11.60
C ALA A 70 32.59 18.23 -12.30
N ASP A 71 33.00 18.85 -13.42
CA ASP A 71 32.19 19.70 -14.30
C ASP A 71 31.09 18.92 -15.07
N LYS A 72 31.21 17.60 -15.16
CA LYS A 72 30.25 16.73 -15.89
C LYS A 72 29.41 15.85 -14.99
N ARG A 73 29.84 15.61 -13.75
CA ARG A 73 29.18 14.70 -12.79
C ARG A 73 27.68 14.96 -12.66
N GLU A 74 27.28 16.23 -12.48
CA GLU A 74 25.86 16.56 -12.28
C GLU A 74 25.02 16.31 -13.53
N ALA A 75 25.53 16.69 -14.71
CA ALA A 75 24.86 16.46 -15.98
C ALA A 75 24.68 14.95 -16.24
N VAL A 76 25.75 14.17 -16.09
CA VAL A 76 25.68 12.70 -16.25
C VAL A 76 24.74 12.07 -15.22
N ALA A 77 24.75 12.53 -13.96
CA ALA A 77 23.84 12.04 -12.94
C ALA A 77 22.36 12.28 -13.32
N LYS A 78 22.05 13.47 -13.86
CA LYS A 78 20.69 13.81 -14.33
C LYS A 78 20.27 12.97 -15.53
N ASP A 79 21.17 12.76 -16.49
CA ASP A 79 20.90 11.94 -17.67
C ASP A 79 20.65 10.48 -17.30
N VAL A 80 21.49 9.91 -16.42
CA VAL A 80 21.28 8.55 -15.88
C VAL A 80 19.94 8.45 -15.15
N GLN A 81 19.61 9.42 -14.30
CA GLN A 81 18.31 9.44 -13.61
C GLN A 81 17.13 9.52 -14.59
N ALA A 82 17.24 10.33 -15.64
CA ALA A 82 16.20 10.46 -16.66
C ALA A 82 15.96 9.14 -17.39
N GLU A 83 17.02 8.45 -17.81
CA GLU A 83 16.88 7.17 -18.51
C GLU A 83 16.41 6.03 -17.61
N VAL A 84 16.84 6.00 -16.34
CA VAL A 84 16.28 5.04 -15.39
C VAL A 84 14.79 5.32 -15.14
N LYS A 85 14.37 6.59 -15.06
CA LYS A 85 12.96 6.96 -14.89
C LYS A 85 12.12 6.55 -16.10
N LYS A 86 12.64 6.73 -17.31
CA LYS A 86 12.00 6.27 -18.54
C LYS A 86 11.87 4.75 -18.55
N PHE A 87 12.97 4.04 -18.28
CA PHE A 87 12.98 2.59 -18.15
C PHE A 87 11.97 2.08 -17.12
N TYR A 88 11.89 2.72 -15.93
CA TYR A 88 10.88 2.42 -14.92
C TYR A 88 9.46 2.51 -15.50
N GLY A 89 9.13 3.60 -16.21
CA GLY A 89 7.80 3.77 -16.81
C GLY A 89 7.47 2.67 -17.82
N ASP A 90 8.44 2.31 -18.66
CA ASP A 90 8.28 1.26 -19.67
C ASP A 90 8.01 -0.10 -19.02
N ILE A 91 8.82 -0.49 -18.02
CA ILE A 91 8.65 -1.79 -17.35
C ILE A 91 7.44 -1.82 -16.41
N GLU A 92 7.11 -0.70 -15.74
CA GLU A 92 5.96 -0.62 -14.83
C GLU A 92 4.67 -0.92 -15.59
N SER A 93 4.50 -0.33 -16.78
CA SER A 93 3.31 -0.59 -17.59
C SER A 93 3.21 -2.06 -17.99
N VAL A 94 4.33 -2.65 -18.45
CA VAL A 94 4.35 -4.08 -18.85
C VAL A 94 4.07 -4.99 -17.66
N LEU A 95 4.68 -4.72 -16.51
CA LEU A 95 4.52 -5.51 -15.29
C LEU A 95 3.10 -5.39 -14.74
N ARG A 96 2.51 -4.19 -14.76
CA ARG A 96 1.12 -3.95 -14.31
C ARG A 96 0.14 -4.72 -15.16
N ASP A 97 0.24 -4.62 -16.49
CA ASP A 97 -0.61 -5.34 -17.42
C ASP A 97 -0.54 -6.86 -17.22
N ARG A 98 0.67 -7.38 -16.97
CA ARG A 98 0.87 -8.80 -16.68
C ARG A 98 0.31 -9.19 -15.32
N ALA A 99 0.54 -8.40 -14.27
CA ALA A 99 0.03 -8.67 -12.93
C ALA A 99 -1.51 -8.76 -12.93
N VAL A 100 -2.19 -7.80 -13.56
CA VAL A 100 -3.66 -7.79 -13.65
C VAL A 100 -4.18 -9.01 -14.42
N LYS A 101 -3.53 -9.41 -15.53
CA LYS A 101 -3.94 -10.60 -16.30
C LYS A 101 -3.71 -11.91 -15.55
N LEU A 102 -2.66 -11.99 -14.74
CA LEU A 102 -2.32 -13.19 -13.97
C LEU A 102 -3.12 -13.32 -12.68
N ALA A 103 -3.59 -12.21 -12.11
CA ALA A 103 -4.27 -12.18 -10.81
C ALA A 103 -5.44 -13.17 -10.72
N PRO A 104 -6.37 -13.28 -11.68
CA PRO A 104 -7.44 -14.28 -11.61
C PRO A 104 -6.92 -15.71 -11.47
N THR A 105 -5.96 -16.12 -12.31
CA THR A 105 -5.42 -17.47 -12.29
C THR A 105 -4.53 -17.77 -11.08
N ALA A 106 -3.89 -16.75 -10.51
CA ALA A 106 -3.02 -16.91 -9.34
C ALA A 106 -3.80 -16.86 -8.02
N MET A 107 -4.83 -16.01 -7.93
CA MET A 107 -5.55 -15.74 -6.68
C MET A 107 -6.83 -16.57 -6.54
N ALA A 108 -7.55 -16.86 -7.63
CA ALA A 108 -8.83 -17.55 -7.53
C ALA A 108 -8.75 -18.95 -6.90
N PRO A 109 -7.76 -19.82 -7.24
CA PRO A 109 -7.66 -21.13 -6.59
C PRO A 109 -7.42 -21.03 -5.09
N VAL A 110 -6.60 -20.07 -4.66
CA VAL A 110 -6.32 -19.82 -3.24
C VAL A 110 -7.59 -19.37 -2.53
N LEU A 111 -8.34 -18.44 -3.10
CA LEU A 111 -9.59 -17.95 -2.52
C LEU A 111 -10.67 -19.04 -2.49
N GLU A 112 -10.73 -19.89 -3.52
CA GLU A 112 -11.66 -21.02 -3.60
C GLU A 112 -11.37 -22.09 -2.56
N GLU A 113 -10.09 -22.37 -2.29
CA GLU A 113 -9.67 -23.35 -1.28
C GLU A 113 -9.82 -22.81 0.15
N LYS A 114 -9.43 -21.54 0.40
CA LYS A 114 -9.27 -21.00 1.75
C LYS A 114 -10.51 -20.37 2.36
N PHE A 115 -11.48 -19.96 1.55
CA PHE A 115 -12.65 -19.23 2.04
C PHE A 115 -13.94 -19.96 1.66
N SER A 116 -14.89 -19.96 2.57
CA SER A 116 -16.29 -20.30 2.30
C SER A 116 -17.00 -19.17 1.55
N GLU A 117 -18.18 -19.47 1.01
CA GLU A 117 -18.99 -18.44 0.34
C GLU A 117 -19.39 -17.30 1.30
N ASP A 118 -19.74 -17.64 2.55
CA ASP A 118 -20.17 -16.65 3.54
C ASP A 118 -19.01 -15.75 4.01
N GLU A 119 -17.81 -16.30 4.18
CA GLU A 119 -16.61 -15.50 4.48
C GLU A 119 -16.26 -14.56 3.33
N LEU A 120 -16.41 -15.00 2.07
CA LEU A 120 -16.20 -14.13 0.91
C LEU A 120 -17.23 -13.00 0.85
N LYS A 121 -18.51 -13.25 1.17
CA LYS A 121 -19.53 -12.19 1.28
C LYS A 121 -19.15 -11.16 2.34
N GLN A 122 -18.75 -11.62 3.52
CA GLN A 122 -18.30 -10.74 4.60
C GLN A 122 -17.07 -9.92 4.21
N LEU A 123 -16.11 -10.55 3.53
CA LEU A 123 -14.90 -9.89 3.05
C LEU A 123 -15.22 -8.81 2.01
N VAL A 124 -16.07 -9.10 1.03
CA VAL A 124 -16.53 -8.11 0.03
C VAL A 124 -17.23 -6.94 0.72
N ALA A 125 -18.17 -7.23 1.62
CA ALA A 125 -18.90 -6.18 2.35
C ALA A 125 -17.96 -5.29 3.18
N TRP A 126 -16.94 -5.87 3.81
CA TRP A 126 -15.93 -5.10 4.52
C TRP A 126 -15.08 -4.25 3.57
N LEU A 127 -14.54 -4.85 2.50
CA LEU A 127 -13.68 -4.15 1.52
C LEU A 127 -14.39 -2.98 0.82
N GLU A 128 -15.70 -3.09 0.55
CA GLU A 128 -16.50 -2.01 -0.03
C GLU A 128 -16.93 -0.95 1.00
N SER A 129 -16.76 -1.22 2.30
CA SER A 129 -17.22 -0.30 3.33
C SER A 129 -16.39 1.00 3.34
N PRO A 130 -17.05 2.16 3.55
CA PRO A 130 -16.34 3.43 3.76
C PRO A 130 -15.37 3.37 4.94
N THR A 131 -15.68 2.53 5.95
CA THR A 131 -14.83 2.30 7.11
C THR A 131 -13.52 1.62 6.73
N ALA A 132 -13.55 0.57 5.91
CA ALA A 132 -12.33 -0.09 5.43
C ALA A 132 -11.49 0.86 4.57
N LYS A 133 -12.12 1.63 3.69
CA LYS A 133 -11.43 2.68 2.92
C LYS A 133 -10.73 3.69 3.84
N LYS A 134 -11.47 4.26 4.79
CA LYS A 134 -10.92 5.22 5.76
C LYS A 134 -9.78 4.61 6.57
N PHE A 135 -9.90 3.35 7.00
CA PHE A 135 -8.85 2.64 7.72
C PHE A 135 -7.59 2.49 6.88
N ASN A 136 -7.71 2.05 5.62
CA ASN A 136 -6.58 1.91 4.69
C ASN A 136 -5.89 3.24 4.41
N GLU A 137 -6.66 4.32 4.18
CA GLU A 137 -6.12 5.68 3.98
C GLU A 137 -5.44 6.23 5.25
N SER A 138 -5.90 5.83 6.43
CA SER A 138 -5.35 6.30 7.70
C SER A 138 -4.15 5.47 8.17
N ALA A 139 -3.97 4.25 7.65
CA ALA A 139 -2.94 3.31 8.11
C ALA A 139 -1.52 3.89 8.09
N PRO A 140 -1.06 4.61 7.04
CA PRO A 140 0.27 5.23 7.04
C PRO A 140 0.43 6.27 8.16
N VAL A 141 -0.58 7.10 8.40
CA VAL A 141 -0.57 8.14 9.44
C VAL A 141 -0.54 7.52 10.84
N LEU A 142 -1.27 6.42 11.04
CA LEU A 142 -1.25 5.67 12.31
C LEU A 142 0.16 5.12 12.59
N LEU A 143 0.81 4.52 11.58
CA LEU A 143 2.17 4.01 11.70
C LEU A 143 3.20 5.12 11.93
N GLU A 144 3.10 6.24 11.19
CA GLU A 144 3.97 7.40 11.39
C GLU A 144 3.85 7.95 12.81
N THR A 145 2.62 8.11 13.30
CA THR A 145 2.35 8.57 14.67
C THR A 145 2.97 7.64 15.71
N MET A 146 2.81 6.32 15.53
CA MET A 146 3.43 5.32 16.38
C MET A 146 4.96 5.39 16.34
N GLN A 147 5.55 5.56 15.15
CA GLN A 147 7.00 5.67 14.96
C GLN A 147 7.57 6.90 15.68
N GLN A 148 6.94 8.06 15.51
CA GLN A 148 7.36 9.30 16.17
C GLN A 148 7.35 9.14 17.70
N LYS A 149 6.30 8.52 18.25
CA LYS A 149 6.20 8.22 19.68
C LYS A 149 7.28 7.25 20.14
N LEU A 150 7.49 6.15 19.42
CA LEU A 150 8.52 5.16 19.77
C LEU A 150 9.91 5.78 19.77
N VAL A 151 10.26 6.61 18.78
CA VAL A 151 11.55 7.30 18.73
C VAL A 151 11.70 8.27 19.91
N ALA A 152 10.65 9.05 20.22
CA ALA A 152 10.68 9.97 21.35
C ALA A 152 10.92 9.24 22.68
N ASP A 153 10.19 8.15 22.92
CA ASP A 153 10.23 7.41 24.18
C ASP A 153 11.53 6.60 24.34
N THR A 154 12.12 6.12 23.24
CA THR A 154 13.32 5.28 23.28
C THR A 154 14.64 6.05 23.16
N ARG A 155 14.61 7.35 22.79
CA ARG A 155 15.83 8.16 22.58
C ARG A 155 16.80 8.09 23.77
N GLY A 156 16.29 8.25 24.99
CA GLY A 156 17.10 8.23 26.21
C GLY A 156 17.81 6.89 26.47
N THR A 157 17.28 5.79 25.93
CA THR A 157 17.86 4.44 26.08
C THR A 157 18.75 4.05 24.91
N VAL A 158 18.42 4.48 23.68
CA VAL A 158 19.11 4.07 22.46
C VAL A 158 20.33 4.94 22.18
N GLU A 159 20.27 6.25 22.41
CA GLU A 159 21.38 7.16 22.12
C GLU A 159 22.69 6.80 22.83
N PRO A 160 22.71 6.42 24.13
CA PRO A 160 23.93 5.97 24.79
C PRO A 160 24.53 4.71 24.15
N LYS A 161 23.69 3.79 23.67
CA LYS A 161 24.13 2.55 22.99
C LYS A 161 24.76 2.85 21.63
N ILE A 162 24.19 3.79 20.87
CA ILE A 162 24.79 4.28 19.62
C ILE A 162 26.18 4.86 19.89
N ARG A 163 26.32 5.75 20.89
CA ARG A 163 27.62 6.33 21.25
C ARG A 163 28.66 5.27 21.64
N THR A 164 28.23 4.24 22.36
CA THR A 164 29.09 3.11 22.76
C THR A 164 29.57 2.32 21.54
N LEU A 165 28.66 2.01 20.61
CA LEU A 165 28.99 1.31 19.37
C LEU A 165 29.95 2.12 18.52
N GLU A 166 29.67 3.41 18.33
CA GLU A 166 30.52 4.35 17.60
C GLU A 166 31.96 4.38 18.15
N GLY A 167 32.13 4.44 19.48
CA GLY A 167 33.44 4.37 20.11
C GLY A 167 34.16 3.04 19.83
N THR A 168 33.42 1.93 19.88
CA THR A 168 33.94 0.59 19.58
C THR A 168 34.42 0.47 18.14
N LEU A 169 33.63 0.97 17.17
CA LEU A 169 33.96 0.94 15.76
C LEU A 169 35.18 1.82 15.44
N ARG A 170 35.24 3.04 15.99
CA ARG A 170 36.39 3.93 15.81
C ARG A 170 37.69 3.28 16.31
N LYS A 171 37.65 2.66 17.49
CA LYS A 171 38.81 1.92 18.04
C LYS A 171 39.26 0.78 17.12
N LYS A 172 38.32 0.03 16.53
CA LYS A 172 38.64 -1.07 15.59
C LYS A 172 39.23 -0.58 14.27
N LEU A 173 38.81 0.60 13.80
CA LEU A 173 39.26 1.19 12.54
C LEU A 173 40.50 2.08 12.68
N GLY A 174 41.07 2.20 13.89
CA GLY A 174 42.20 3.10 14.13
C GLY A 174 41.86 4.59 13.95
N LEU A 175 40.57 4.94 14.00
CA LEU A 175 40.09 6.31 13.84
C LEU A 175 40.22 7.07 15.18
N PRO A 176 40.55 8.38 15.14
CA PRO A 176 40.59 9.20 16.35
C PRO A 176 39.23 9.24 17.06
N ALA A 177 39.25 9.52 18.36
CA ALA A 177 38.04 9.63 19.17
C ALA A 177 37.08 10.68 18.59
N ALA A 178 35.77 10.41 18.68
CA ALA A 178 34.75 11.37 18.26
C ALA A 178 34.87 12.64 19.10
N ALA A 179 34.93 13.81 18.45
CA ALA A 179 34.86 15.08 19.17
C ALA A 179 33.52 15.15 19.94
N PRO A 180 33.51 15.65 21.19
CA PRO A 180 32.25 15.88 21.90
C PRO A 180 31.39 16.85 21.09
N ALA A 181 30.10 16.51 20.92
CA ALA A 181 29.14 17.43 20.33
C ALA A 181 29.07 18.69 21.20
N SER A 182 29.49 19.83 20.64
CA SER A 182 29.38 21.13 21.30
C SER A 182 27.92 21.38 21.71
N PRO A 183 27.65 21.84 22.93
CA PRO A 183 26.31 22.29 23.29
C PRO A 183 25.92 23.42 22.34
N ALA A 184 24.77 23.29 21.67
CA ALA A 184 24.15 24.40 20.97
C ALA A 184 24.01 25.56 21.98
N ALA A 185 24.63 26.70 21.66
CA ALA A 185 24.57 27.89 22.50
C ALA A 185 23.10 28.24 22.76
N SER A 186 22.71 28.27 24.04
CA SER A 186 21.40 28.73 24.49
C SER A 186 21.02 30.03 23.80
N ALA A 187 19.93 29.99 23.06
CA ALA A 187 19.28 31.17 22.51
C ALA A 187 19.08 32.21 23.62
N ALA A 188 19.62 33.41 23.39
CA ALA A 188 19.48 34.54 24.27
C ALA A 188 17.99 34.86 24.52
N LYS A 189 17.68 35.05 25.80
CA LYS A 189 16.37 35.44 26.34
C LYS A 189 15.92 36.77 25.71
N PRO A 190 14.67 36.93 25.22
CA PRO A 190 14.20 38.24 24.78
C PRO A 190 13.96 39.14 25.99
N ALA A 191 14.59 40.33 25.96
CA ALA A 191 14.37 41.39 26.93
C ALA A 191 13.02 42.07 26.65
N LYS A 192 12.26 42.30 27.72
CA LYS A 192 11.02 43.08 27.71
C LYS A 192 11.28 44.52 27.25
N LYS A 193 10.44 45.01 26.34
CA LYS A 193 9.91 46.39 26.40
C LYS A 193 8.55 46.44 25.74
#